data_AF-A0A1B6JU70-F1
#
_entry.id   AF-A0A1B6JU70-F1
#
_cell.length_a   1.000
_cell.length_b   1.000
_cell.length_c   1.000
_cell.angle_alpha   90.00
_cell.angle_beta   90.00
_cell.angle_gamma   90.00
#
_symmetry.space_group_name_H-M   'P 1'
#
loop_
_entity.id
_entity.type
_entity.pdbx_description
1 polymer ?
#
loop_
_entity_poly.entity_id
_entity_poly.type
_entity_poly.pdbx_seq_one_letter_code
_entity_poly.pdbx_strand_id
1 'polypeptide(L)'
;MQWRQIRKSRRNYLQNPQSLANMLSKLTVSWTKQIFMKGYKKELEISDLYSPLEEHKSSRLGDTLSRCWESELEKAKHKDRKPKLLTAVLTGFGMRMMIFGIIMFFGQVILRIAQPLLLAQMLKYFSPESKMGKSEAWLYALGVVLCTVSSVIVNNPL
;
A
#
# COMPACT_ATOMS: atom_id res chain seq x y z
N MET A 1 21.72 -24.98 15.03
CA MET A 1 20.47 -24.71 15.78
C MET A 1 20.57 -23.58 16.83
N GLN A 2 21.54 -22.64 16.73
CA GLN A 2 21.69 -21.51 17.68
C GLN A 2 20.93 -20.23 17.27
N TRP A 3 20.65 -20.02 15.98
CA TRP A 3 19.98 -18.81 15.47
C TRP A 3 18.52 -18.63 15.95
N ARG A 4 17.85 -19.73 16.32
CA ARG A 4 16.49 -19.68 16.90
C ARG A 4 16.48 -19.16 18.34
N GLN A 5 17.58 -19.32 19.09
CA GLN A 5 17.72 -18.84 20.47
C GLN A 5 18.00 -17.33 20.52
N ILE A 6 18.81 -16.81 19.58
CA ILE A 6 19.10 -15.36 19.47
C ILE A 6 17.84 -14.54 19.15
N ARG A 7 16.92 -15.09 18.34
CA ARG A 7 15.60 -14.46 18.06
C ARG A 7 14.68 -14.37 19.30
N LYS A 8 14.94 -15.15 20.35
CA LYS A 8 14.08 -15.30 21.53
C LYS A 8 14.45 -14.36 22.69
N SER A 9 15.43 -13.46 22.50
CA SER A 9 15.57 -12.23 23.30
C SER A 9 14.37 -11.32 22.99
N ARG A 10 13.22 -11.56 23.64
CA ARG A 10 12.03 -10.73 23.51
C ARG A 10 12.34 -9.30 23.97
N ARG A 11 12.71 -8.44 23.02
CA ARG A 11 12.53 -7.00 23.18
C ARG A 11 11.02 -6.76 23.27
N ASN A 12 10.57 -6.22 24.39
CA ASN A 12 9.19 -5.80 24.57
C ASN A 12 8.95 -4.53 23.74
N TYR A 13 8.77 -4.70 22.43
CA TYR A 13 8.33 -3.61 21.59
C TYR A 13 6.88 -3.24 21.92
N LEU A 14 6.57 -1.96 21.84
CA LEU A 14 5.20 -1.50 21.96
C LEU A 14 4.37 -2.06 20.81
N GLN A 15 3.12 -2.44 21.09
CA GLN A 15 2.21 -2.91 20.05
C GLN A 15 1.94 -1.77 19.05
N ASN A 16 1.92 -2.11 17.75
CA ASN A 16 1.69 -1.12 16.72
C ASN A 16 0.25 -0.57 16.79
N PRO A 17 0.06 0.75 16.97
CA PRO A 17 -1.27 1.34 17.05
C PRO A 17 -2.07 1.16 15.75
N GLN A 18 -1.43 0.93 14.60
CA GLN A 18 -2.11 0.59 13.34
C GLN A 18 -2.92 -0.72 13.45
N SER A 19 -2.53 -1.68 14.30
CA SER A 19 -3.29 -2.92 14.48
C SER A 19 -4.65 -2.70 15.15
N LEU A 20 -4.76 -1.66 15.97
CA LEU A 20 -5.97 -1.28 16.71
C LEU A 20 -6.70 -0.09 16.08
N ALA A 21 -6.16 0.46 14.98
CA ALA A 21 -6.70 1.65 14.34
C ALA A 21 -7.95 1.35 13.50
N ASN A 22 -8.97 2.19 13.66
CA ASN A 22 -10.16 2.19 12.80
C ASN A 22 -9.80 2.58 11.35
N MET A 23 -10.68 2.24 10.39
CA MET A 23 -10.45 2.50 8.96
C MET A 23 -10.14 3.97 8.65
N LEU A 24 -10.86 4.92 9.28
CA LEU A 24 -10.60 6.36 9.15
C LEU A 24 -9.22 6.77 9.71
N SER A 25 -8.79 6.15 10.81
CA SER A 25 -7.48 6.42 11.42
C SER A 25 -6.33 5.85 10.58
N LYS A 26 -6.56 4.74 9.88
CA LYS A 26 -5.63 4.24 8.86
C LYS A 26 -5.59 5.21 7.69
N LEU A 27 -6.76 5.59 7.15
CA LEU A 27 -6.89 6.46 5.96
C LEU A 27 -6.19 7.81 6.12
N THR A 28 -6.30 8.39 7.30
CA THR A 28 -5.67 9.68 7.64
C THR A 28 -4.25 9.54 8.21
N VAL A 29 -3.73 8.31 8.32
CA VAL A 29 -2.43 7.99 8.96
C VAL A 29 -2.32 8.53 10.40
N SER A 30 -3.47 8.83 11.02
CA SER A 30 -3.56 9.49 12.34
C SER A 30 -2.97 8.64 13.47
N TRP A 31 -2.87 7.32 13.27
CA TRP A 31 -2.23 6.40 14.21
C TRP A 31 -0.74 6.73 14.47
N THR A 32 -0.07 7.42 13.53
CA THR A 32 1.34 7.86 13.69
C THR A 32 1.49 9.09 14.56
N LYS A 33 0.42 9.82 14.88
CA LYS A 33 0.48 11.09 15.62
C LYS A 33 1.24 10.95 16.94
N GLN A 34 1.10 9.83 17.65
CA GLN A 34 1.75 9.62 18.94
C GLN A 34 3.28 9.55 18.81
N ILE A 35 3.81 8.84 17.81
CA ILE A 35 5.26 8.72 17.62
C ILE A 35 5.86 10.05 17.14
N PHE A 36 5.17 10.78 16.26
CA PHE A 36 5.62 12.10 15.82
C PHE A 36 5.64 13.12 16.97
N MET A 37 4.60 13.14 17.81
CA MET A 37 4.57 14.02 18.99
C MET A 37 5.67 13.68 20.00
N LYS A 38 6.01 12.39 20.12
CA LYS A 38 7.11 11.93 20.98
C LYS A 38 8.46 12.36 20.43
N GLY A 39 8.68 12.19 19.13
CA GLY A 39 9.89 12.64 18.42
C GLY A 39 10.06 14.16 18.40
N TYR A 40 8.96 14.91 18.47
CA TYR A 40 9.00 16.37 18.62
C TYR A 40 9.50 16.80 20.01
N LYS A 41 9.18 16.02 21.06
CA LYS A 41 9.54 16.34 22.45
C LYS A 41 10.91 15.82 22.86
N LYS A 42 11.35 14.71 22.29
CA LYS A 42 12.64 14.07 22.60
C LYS A 42 13.16 13.30 21.39
N GLU A 43 14.47 13.03 21.39
CA GLU A 43 15.06 12.07 20.45
C GLU A 43 14.47 10.67 20.67
N LEU A 44 14.16 9.97 19.57
CA LEU A 44 13.54 8.66 19.61
C LEU A 44 14.60 7.58 19.80
N GLU A 45 14.36 6.70 20.77
CA GLU A 45 15.19 5.52 20.98
C GLU A 45 14.55 4.26 20.36
N ILE A 46 15.35 3.19 20.21
CA ILE A 46 14.85 1.90 19.70
C ILE A 46 13.72 1.33 20.59
N SER A 47 13.76 1.61 21.88
CA SER A 47 12.74 1.26 22.87
C SER A 47 11.39 1.93 22.60
N ASP A 48 11.38 3.07 21.91
CA ASP A 48 10.18 3.84 21.60
C ASP A 48 9.49 3.36 20.31
N LEU A 49 10.15 2.49 19.52
CA LEU A 49 9.62 1.98 18.26
C LEU A 49 8.60 0.86 18.48
N TYR A 50 7.56 0.87 17.65
CA TYR A 50 6.54 -0.17 17.64
C TYR A 50 7.03 -1.46 16.96
N SER A 51 6.46 -2.59 17.35
CA SER A 51 6.64 -3.85 16.66
C SER A 51 6.14 -3.76 15.20
N PRO A 52 6.77 -4.44 14.24
CA PRO A 52 6.19 -4.63 12.91
C PRO A 52 4.81 -5.29 13.02
N LEU A 53 3.89 -4.94 12.11
CA LEU A 53 2.65 -5.69 11.95
C LEU A 53 2.96 -7.13 11.57
N GLU A 54 2.09 -8.06 11.97
CA GLU A 54 2.23 -9.49 11.63
C GLU A 54 2.39 -9.73 10.12
N GLU A 55 1.72 -8.93 9.30
CA GLU A 55 1.79 -9.02 7.84
C GLU A 55 3.12 -8.55 7.25
N HIS A 56 3.84 -7.68 7.96
CA HIS A 56 5.14 -7.14 7.54
C HIS A 56 6.32 -7.87 8.19
N LYS A 57 6.07 -8.91 9.00
CA LYS A 57 7.15 -9.70 9.59
C LYS A 57 7.91 -10.47 8.52
N SER A 58 9.23 -10.32 8.53
CA SER A 58 10.14 -11.00 7.62
C SER A 58 10.11 -12.52 7.73
N SER A 59 9.69 -13.07 8.88
CA SER A 59 9.55 -14.53 9.05
C SER A 59 8.55 -15.12 8.05
N ARG A 60 7.38 -14.49 7.88
CA ARG A 60 6.32 -14.99 7.00
C ARG A 60 6.73 -14.94 5.53
N LEU A 61 7.35 -13.84 5.11
CA LEU A 61 7.89 -13.67 3.76
C LEU A 61 9.05 -14.65 3.50
N GLY A 62 9.93 -14.83 4.47
CA GLY A 62 11.05 -15.77 4.42
C GLY A 62 10.57 -17.21 4.27
N ASP A 63 9.60 -17.64 5.08
CA ASP A 63 9.04 -19.01 5.00
C ASP A 63 8.40 -19.27 3.63
N THR A 64 7.70 -18.28 3.07
CA THR A 64 7.09 -18.38 1.73
C THR A 64 8.17 -18.52 0.66
N LEU A 65 9.20 -17.68 0.72
CA LEU A 65 10.30 -17.72 -0.24
C LEU A 65 11.10 -19.02 -0.14
N SER A 66 11.38 -19.52 1.06
CA SER A 66 12.07 -20.79 1.28
C SER A 66 11.34 -21.96 0.62
N ARG A 67 10.00 -22.05 0.79
CA ARG A 67 9.20 -23.10 0.13
C ARG A 67 9.24 -22.98 -1.40
N CYS A 68 9.13 -21.76 -1.93
CA CYS A 68 9.21 -21.53 -3.37
C CYS A 68 10.61 -21.85 -3.93
N TRP A 69 11.65 -21.59 -3.16
CA TRP A 69 13.03 -21.91 -3.51
C TRP A 69 13.29 -23.42 -3.55
N GLU A 70 12.81 -24.16 -2.55
CA GLU A 70 12.87 -25.63 -2.54
C GLU A 70 12.17 -26.24 -3.77
N SER A 71 10.97 -25.76 -4.10
CA SER A 71 10.26 -26.19 -5.32
C SER A 71 11.02 -25.86 -6.61
N GLU A 72 11.71 -24.72 -6.66
CA GLU A 72 12.54 -24.34 -7.81
C GLU A 72 13.80 -25.22 -7.93
N LEU A 73 14.42 -25.61 -6.81
CA LEU A 73 15.56 -26.53 -6.80
C LEU A 73 15.17 -27.90 -7.37
N GLU A 74 14.03 -28.46 -6.94
CA GLU A 74 13.51 -29.72 -7.47
C GLU A 74 13.24 -29.63 -8.98
N LYS A 75 12.52 -28.59 -9.41
CA LYS A 75 12.23 -28.35 -10.84
C LYS A 75 13.49 -28.15 -11.67
N ALA A 76 14.51 -27.50 -11.13
CA ALA A 76 15.77 -27.27 -11.80
C ALA A 76 16.57 -28.57 -11.97
N LYS A 77 16.61 -29.40 -10.92
CA LYS A 77 17.23 -30.74 -10.94
C LYS A 77 16.57 -31.66 -11.98
N HIS A 78 15.23 -31.68 -12.03
CA HIS A 78 14.51 -32.49 -13.03
C HIS A 78 14.72 -32.06 -14.48
N LYS A 79 15.05 -30.78 -14.70
CA LYS A 79 15.22 -30.19 -16.04
C LYS A 79 16.69 -29.99 -16.42
N ASP A 80 17.62 -30.56 -15.65
CA ASP A 80 19.07 -30.40 -15.78
C ASP A 80 19.51 -28.95 -16.05
N ARG A 81 18.92 -28.01 -15.30
CA ARG A 81 19.18 -26.58 -15.44
C ARG A 81 19.62 -25.97 -14.12
N LYS A 82 20.27 -24.81 -14.20
CA LYS A 82 20.56 -24.01 -13.00
C LYS A 82 19.26 -23.43 -12.40
N PRO A 83 19.07 -23.48 -11.08
CA PRO A 83 17.94 -22.86 -10.41
C PRO A 83 18.00 -21.34 -10.51
N LYS A 84 16.85 -20.69 -10.63
CA LYS A 84 16.74 -19.23 -10.79
C LYS A 84 15.97 -18.63 -9.62
N LEU A 85 16.62 -17.78 -8.84
CA LEU A 85 15.99 -17.13 -7.68
C LEU A 85 14.78 -16.27 -8.09
N LEU A 86 14.88 -15.57 -9.22
CA LEU A 86 13.76 -14.78 -9.76
C LEU A 86 12.52 -15.63 -10.02
N THR A 87 12.67 -16.88 -10.45
CA THR A 87 11.54 -17.79 -10.66
C THR A 87 10.86 -18.15 -9.34
N ALA A 88 11.62 -18.40 -8.28
CA ALA A 88 11.08 -18.65 -6.95
C ALA A 88 10.33 -17.42 -6.39
N VAL A 89 10.90 -16.22 -6.55
CA VAL A 89 10.28 -14.96 -6.13
C VAL A 89 8.98 -14.70 -6.90
N LEU A 90 9.00 -14.81 -8.23
CA LEU A 90 7.81 -14.60 -9.06
C LEU A 90 6.74 -15.66 -8.80
N THR A 91 7.11 -16.89 -8.48
CA THR A 91 6.15 -17.93 -8.11
C THR A 91 5.48 -17.64 -6.76
N GLY A 92 6.25 -17.19 -5.76
CA GLY A 92 5.72 -16.92 -4.42
C GLY A 92 4.91 -15.62 -4.30
N PHE A 93 5.29 -14.58 -5.05
CA PHE A 93 4.73 -13.23 -4.88
C PHE A 93 4.12 -12.65 -6.16
N GLY A 94 4.47 -13.18 -7.34
CA GLY A 94 4.14 -12.59 -8.63
C GLY A 94 2.65 -12.44 -8.88
N MET A 95 1.83 -13.45 -8.58
CA MET A 95 0.37 -13.35 -8.78
C MET A 95 -0.25 -12.25 -7.91
N ARG A 96 0.13 -12.19 -6.62
CA ARG A 96 -0.36 -11.14 -5.72
C ARG A 96 0.05 -9.76 -6.22
N MET A 97 1.33 -9.58 -6.54
CA MET A 97 1.85 -8.32 -7.09
C MET A 97 1.16 -7.93 -8.40
N MET A 98 0.89 -8.89 -9.29
CA MET A 98 0.22 -8.65 -10.56
C MET A 98 -1.22 -8.16 -10.37
N ILE A 99 -1.99 -8.81 -9.50
CA ILE A 99 -3.36 -8.40 -9.19
C ILE A 99 -3.37 -6.97 -8.62
N PHE A 100 -2.50 -6.67 -7.65
CA PHE A 100 -2.37 -5.31 -7.12
C PHE A 100 -1.98 -4.31 -8.22
N GLY A 101 -1.00 -4.65 -9.05
CA GLY A 101 -0.55 -3.82 -10.16
C GLY A 101 -1.65 -3.52 -11.18
N ILE A 102 -2.45 -4.52 -11.54
CA ILE A 102 -3.60 -4.37 -12.46
C ILE A 102 -4.65 -3.43 -11.87
N ILE A 103 -5.05 -3.65 -10.61
CA ILE A 103 -6.05 -2.82 -9.93
C ILE A 103 -5.56 -1.37 -9.84
N MET A 104 -4.30 -1.16 -9.44
CA MET A 104 -3.71 0.16 -9.36
C MET A 104 -3.60 0.82 -10.74
N PHE A 105 -3.20 0.08 -11.77
CA PHE A 105 -3.08 0.60 -13.13
C PHE A 105 -4.42 1.13 -13.66
N PHE A 106 -5.47 0.31 -13.62
CA PHE A 106 -6.78 0.74 -14.11
C PHE A 106 -7.35 1.88 -13.26
N GLY A 107 -7.23 1.81 -11.94
CA GLY A 107 -7.66 2.90 -11.05
C GLY A 107 -6.97 4.22 -11.39
N GLN A 108 -5.65 4.20 -11.61
CA GLN A 108 -4.88 5.38 -11.99
C GLN A 108 -5.24 5.92 -13.37
N VAL A 109 -5.40 5.05 -14.37
CA VAL A 109 -5.77 5.46 -15.72
C VAL A 109 -7.15 6.13 -15.72
N ILE A 110 -8.13 5.53 -15.04
CA ILE A 110 -9.48 6.10 -14.93
C ILE A 110 -9.43 7.47 -14.24
N LEU A 111 -8.76 7.58 -13.09
CA LEU A 111 -8.71 8.83 -12.33
C LEU A 111 -7.97 9.95 -13.11
N ARG A 112 -6.85 9.63 -13.78
CA ARG A 112 -6.08 10.60 -14.57
C ARG A 112 -6.85 11.13 -15.78
N ILE A 113 -7.76 10.35 -16.36
CA ILE A 113 -8.58 10.77 -17.49
C ILE A 113 -9.85 11.48 -17.01
N ALA A 114 -10.51 10.94 -15.98
CA ALA A 114 -11.78 11.47 -15.47
C ALA A 114 -11.63 12.89 -14.91
N GLN A 115 -10.56 13.16 -14.17
CA GLN A 115 -10.35 14.47 -13.52
C GLN A 115 -10.32 15.66 -14.51
N PRO A 116 -9.49 15.67 -15.57
CA PRO A 116 -9.50 16.76 -16.54
C PRO A 116 -10.79 16.83 -17.37
N LEU A 117 -11.46 15.70 -17.64
CA LEU A 117 -12.74 15.70 -18.36
C LEU A 117 -13.86 16.34 -17.51
N LEU A 118 -13.98 15.98 -16.24
CA LEU A 118 -14.94 16.57 -15.31
C LEU A 118 -14.66 18.06 -15.10
N LEU A 119 -13.38 18.43 -14.99
CA LEU A 119 -12.97 19.83 -14.90
C LEU A 119 -13.34 20.60 -16.18
N ALA A 120 -13.10 20.03 -17.36
CA ALA A 120 -13.46 20.65 -18.63
C ALA A 120 -14.98 20.85 -18.75
N GLN A 121 -15.81 19.90 -18.31
CA GLN A 121 -17.26 20.07 -18.30
C GLN A 121 -17.70 21.15 -17.29
N MET A 122 -17.09 21.18 -16.10
CA MET A 122 -17.33 22.24 -15.12
C MET A 122 -16.99 23.62 -15.69
N LEU A 123 -15.89 23.75 -16.43
CA LEU A 123 -15.47 25.03 -17.01
C LEU A 123 -16.44 25.54 -18.09
N LYS A 124 -17.13 24.65 -18.82
CA LYS A 124 -18.17 25.05 -19.79
C LYS A 124 -19.35 25.76 -19.16
N TYR A 125 -19.59 25.61 -17.86
CA TYR A 125 -20.60 26.41 -17.14
C TYR A 125 -20.34 27.91 -17.27
N PHE A 126 -19.07 28.33 -17.32
CA PHE A 126 -18.68 29.73 -17.39
C PHE A 126 -18.68 30.32 -18.80
N SER A 127 -18.97 29.52 -19.84
CA SER A 127 -19.08 30.01 -21.21
C SER A 127 -20.36 30.84 -21.38
N PRO A 128 -20.31 31.97 -22.13
CA PRO A 128 -21.48 32.85 -22.33
C PRO A 128 -22.70 32.15 -22.95
N GLU A 129 -22.47 31.12 -23.76
CA GLU A 129 -23.53 30.34 -24.44
C GLU A 129 -24.00 29.10 -23.66
N SER A 130 -23.54 28.94 -22.42
CA SER A 130 -23.83 27.74 -21.64
C SER A 130 -25.30 27.67 -21.21
N LYS A 131 -25.94 26.54 -21.53
CA LYS A 131 -27.28 26.18 -21.02
C LYS A 131 -27.22 25.36 -19.73
N MET A 132 -26.02 25.16 -19.19
CA MET A 132 -25.77 24.28 -18.04
C MET A 132 -26.35 24.88 -16.76
N GLY A 133 -27.10 24.06 -16.01
CA GLY A 133 -27.67 24.47 -14.72
C GLY A 133 -26.60 24.56 -13.62
N LYS A 134 -26.84 25.41 -12.60
CA LYS A 134 -25.95 25.51 -11.42
C LYS A 134 -25.73 24.16 -10.73
N SER A 135 -26.79 23.36 -10.58
CA SER A 135 -26.72 22.05 -9.93
C SER A 135 -25.84 21.06 -10.71
N GLU A 136 -25.84 21.15 -12.04
CA GLU A 136 -25.01 20.31 -12.92
C GLU A 136 -23.53 20.69 -12.80
N ALA A 137 -23.21 21.99 -12.76
CA ALA A 137 -21.85 22.48 -12.52
C ALA A 137 -21.31 22.03 -11.15
N TRP A 138 -22.14 22.09 -10.10
CA TRP A 138 -21.78 21.58 -8.77
C TRP A 138 -21.52 20.07 -8.77
N LEU A 139 -22.26 19.29 -9.56
CA LEU A 139 -22.03 17.85 -9.70
C LEU A 139 -20.66 17.56 -10.33
N TYR A 140 -20.28 18.31 -11.39
CA TYR A 140 -18.95 18.18 -11.98
C TYR A 140 -17.83 18.60 -11.01
N ALA A 141 -18.03 19.70 -10.25
CA ALA A 141 -17.08 20.14 -9.22
C ALA A 141 -16.90 19.07 -8.13
N LEU A 142 -18.00 18.49 -7.64
CA LEU A 142 -17.95 17.38 -6.68
C LEU A 142 -17.18 16.18 -7.27
N GLY A 143 -17.42 15.85 -8.54
CA GLY A 143 -16.70 14.79 -9.25
C GLY A 143 -15.18 15.02 -9.29
N VAL A 144 -14.73 16.26 -9.53
CA VAL A 144 -13.30 16.63 -9.50
C VAL A 144 -12.71 16.43 -8.11
N VAL A 145 -13.41 16.85 -7.05
CA VAL A 145 -12.96 16.66 -5.67
C VAL A 145 -12.86 15.16 -5.33
N LEU A 146 -13.88 14.37 -5.69
CA LEU A 146 -13.89 12.92 -5.47
C LEU A 146 -12.75 12.21 -6.23
N CYS A 147 -12.46 12.60 -7.47
CA CYS A 147 -11.32 12.08 -8.22
C CYS A 147 -9.99 12.40 -7.52
N THR A 148 -9.85 13.61 -7.01
CA THR A 148 -8.64 14.06 -6.31
C THR A 148 -8.44 13.26 -5.01
N VAL A 149 -9.48 13.13 -4.19
CA VAL A 149 -9.43 12.35 -2.94
C VAL A 149 -9.13 10.88 -3.23
N SER A 150 -9.79 10.29 -4.23
CA SER A 150 -9.57 8.90 -4.64
C SER A 150 -8.13 8.68 -5.13
N SER A 151 -7.58 9.62 -5.90
CA SER A 151 -6.19 9.57 -6.37
C SER A 151 -5.21 9.57 -5.20
N VAL A 152 -5.43 10.39 -4.18
CA VAL A 152 -4.59 10.40 -2.96
C VAL A 152 -4.65 9.06 -2.25
N ILE A 153 -5.85 8.46 -2.12
CA ILE A 153 -6.02 7.16 -1.46
C ILE A 153 -5.32 6.04 -2.25
N VAL A 154 -5.45 6.01 -3.56
CA VAL A 154 -4.79 4.98 -4.40
C VAL A 154 -3.27 5.12 -4.36
N ASN A 155 -2.75 6.35 -4.31
CA ASN A 155 -1.31 6.61 -4.21
C ASN A 155 -0.73 6.32 -2.81
N ASN A 156 -1.56 6.25 -1.78
CA ASN A 156 -1.16 5.96 -0.41
C ASN A 156 -1.92 4.72 0.11
N PRO A 157 -1.59 3.52 -0.41
CA PRO A 157 -2.28 2.30 -0.03
C PRO A 157 -2.15 2.06 1.48
N LEU A 158 -3.29 1.74 2.11
CA LEU A 158 -3.47 1.55 3.56
C LEU A 158 -2.98 0.22 4.11
#